data_AF-A0A1H1V8W3-F1
#
_entry.id   AF-A0A1H1V8W3-F1
#
_cell.length_a   1.000
_cell.length_b   1.000
_cell.length_c   1.000
_cell.angle_alpha   90.00
_cell.angle_beta   90.00
_cell.angle_gamma   90.00
#
_symmetry.space_group_name_H-M   'P 1'
#
loop_
_entity.id
_entity.type
_entity.pdbx_description
1 polymer ?
#
loop_
_entity_poly.entity_id
_entity_poly.type
_entity_poly.pdbx_seq_one_letter_code
_entity_poly.pdbx_strand_id
1 'polypeptide(L)'
;MTTLTVFFCGTGSTKFDNKNTTYWNGELVATLASNHAGREFAEWIVIDGPGTSNLQADELFTQSKDYGLSGTLFGKGWEENVKHAVNIVLGRSDWQREKLTEAEYNRLKAAGIPIDDVKVEGSWMWRKYNYGDRSVTQQKLQEQIIKTFRKDGIIPTRINLVGWSRGGISCHMLANALYNDVQLRDIPVNIFAIDPVPGISNFQSEKVKLEKNVKEYVAFYARDERSKGFSCVIPQTSPLTKTHVYPMPGRHGTLVGNAAADGVSGPKTLAEPGQIVRHFAEACLKRWGVTLNKTLNLTHAQLENLHTVMGRDDSKYVAMRKISYTYFTELDLGERYVSLGSKGVNFSAVKGTIFAPATGLTTGLKMEKDSYLHIR
;
A
#
# COMPACT_ATOMS: atom_id res chain seq x y z
N MET A 1 -22.36 6.90 9.07
CA MET A 1 -20.96 6.65 9.41
C MET A 1 -20.12 6.83 8.15
N THR A 2 -19.08 7.67 8.17
CA THR A 2 -18.15 7.83 7.03
C THR A 2 -16.90 6.99 7.22
N THR A 3 -16.63 6.12 6.25
CA THR A 3 -15.42 5.28 6.18
C THR A 3 -14.53 5.81 5.07
N LEU A 4 -13.26 6.06 5.37
CA LEU A 4 -12.24 6.40 4.39
C LEU A 4 -11.27 5.23 4.23
N THR A 5 -11.02 4.79 2.99
CA THR A 5 -10.01 3.75 2.71
C THR A 5 -8.80 4.35 2.00
N VAL A 6 -7.61 4.18 2.56
CA VAL A 6 -6.35 4.66 1.96
C VAL A 6 -5.55 3.47 1.45
N PHE A 7 -5.27 3.47 0.15
CA PHE A 7 -4.48 2.45 -0.53
C PHE A 7 -3.07 2.99 -0.79
N PHE A 8 -2.03 2.31 -0.30
CA PHE A 8 -0.63 2.67 -0.55
C PHE A 8 0.05 1.63 -1.44
N CYS A 9 0.38 2.02 -2.66
CA CYS A 9 1.11 1.18 -3.60
C CYS A 9 2.54 0.89 -3.08
N GLY A 10 3.07 -0.26 -3.50
CA GLY A 10 4.45 -0.65 -3.18
C GLY A 10 5.48 0.14 -3.98
N THR A 11 6.74 0.00 -3.59
CA THR A 11 7.91 0.59 -4.29
C THR A 11 7.82 0.48 -5.80
N GLY A 12 7.91 1.61 -6.51
CA GLY A 12 7.89 1.63 -7.97
C GLY A 12 6.54 1.27 -8.59
N SER A 13 5.49 1.08 -7.80
CA SER A 13 4.13 0.83 -8.28
C SER A 13 3.23 2.06 -8.09
N THR A 14 2.31 2.24 -9.03
CA THR A 14 1.40 3.39 -9.12
C THR A 14 -0.06 2.94 -9.16
N LYS A 15 -0.98 3.89 -8.98
CA LYS A 15 -2.42 3.65 -9.15
C LYS A 15 -2.81 3.10 -10.52
N PHE A 16 -1.96 3.27 -11.53
CA PHE A 16 -2.18 2.80 -12.90
C PHE A 16 -1.77 1.34 -13.12
N ASP A 17 -1.16 0.68 -12.13
CA ASP A 17 -0.73 -0.71 -12.23
C ASP A 17 -1.87 -1.73 -12.12
N ASN A 18 -3.12 -1.28 -11.97
CA ASN A 18 -4.29 -2.16 -12.03
C ASN A 18 -4.47 -2.88 -13.37
N LYS A 19 -3.76 -2.45 -14.42
CA LYS A 19 -3.70 -3.10 -15.74
C LYS A 19 -2.30 -3.58 -16.12
N ASN A 20 -1.33 -3.51 -15.20
CA ASN A 20 0.05 -3.89 -15.49
C ASN A 20 0.14 -5.39 -15.76
N THR A 21 0.65 -5.75 -16.94
CA THR A 21 0.69 -7.12 -17.45
C THR A 21 1.72 -8.00 -16.75
N THR A 22 2.63 -7.44 -15.97
CA THR A 22 3.56 -8.20 -15.11
C THR A 22 2.81 -9.00 -14.07
N TYR A 23 1.69 -8.47 -13.57
CA TYR A 23 0.84 -9.14 -12.60
C TYR A 23 -0.25 -9.96 -13.30
N TRP A 24 -0.71 -11.05 -12.68
CA TRP A 24 -1.72 -11.92 -13.30
C TRP A 24 -3.05 -11.20 -13.53
N ASN A 25 -3.41 -10.25 -12.66
CA ASN A 25 -4.65 -9.47 -12.74
C ASN A 25 -4.48 -8.06 -12.15
N GLY A 26 -3.47 -7.34 -12.63
CA GLY A 26 -3.04 -6.05 -12.08
C GLY A 26 -2.30 -6.17 -10.75
N GLU A 27 -1.56 -5.14 -10.36
CA GLU A 27 -0.98 -5.06 -9.02
C GLU A 27 -2.12 -4.98 -8.00
N LEU A 28 -2.02 -5.75 -6.92
CA LEU A 28 -3.13 -5.98 -6.01
C LEU A 28 -3.69 -4.69 -5.38
N VAL A 29 -2.85 -3.82 -4.82
CA VAL A 29 -3.30 -2.62 -4.13
C VAL A 29 -3.98 -1.65 -5.10
N ALA A 30 -3.36 -1.39 -6.26
CA ALA A 30 -3.94 -0.58 -7.33
C ALA A 30 -5.26 -1.18 -7.84
N THR A 31 -5.34 -2.51 -7.95
CA THR A 31 -6.54 -3.22 -8.37
C THR A 31 -7.67 -3.06 -7.36
N LEU A 32 -7.40 -3.22 -6.05
CA LEU A 32 -8.38 -3.02 -4.99
C LEU A 32 -8.92 -1.58 -4.99
N ALA A 33 -8.04 -0.59 -5.11
CA ALA A 33 -8.43 0.81 -5.22
C ALA A 33 -9.35 1.05 -6.43
N SER A 34 -8.97 0.56 -7.61
CA SER A 34 -9.77 0.71 -8.83
C SER A 34 -11.12 -0.01 -8.80
N ASN A 35 -11.29 -0.96 -7.88
CA ASN A 35 -12.54 -1.69 -7.68
C ASN A 35 -13.41 -1.11 -6.56
N HIS A 36 -12.95 -0.06 -5.87
CA HIS A 36 -13.74 0.64 -4.87
C HIS A 36 -14.95 1.32 -5.51
N ALA A 37 -16.15 1.08 -4.97
CA ALA A 37 -17.40 1.58 -5.55
C ALA A 37 -17.73 3.04 -5.16
N GLY A 38 -17.15 3.50 -4.05
CA GLY A 38 -17.32 4.86 -3.54
C GLY A 38 -16.57 5.92 -4.36
N ARG A 39 -16.68 7.17 -3.93
CA ARG A 39 -16.06 8.32 -4.59
C ARG A 39 -14.64 8.56 -4.08
N GLU A 40 -13.69 8.69 -5.01
CA GLU A 40 -12.30 9.05 -4.67
C GLU A 40 -12.26 10.41 -3.93
N PHE A 41 -11.28 10.58 -3.04
CA PHE A 41 -11.10 11.67 -2.08
C PHE A 41 -12.12 11.72 -0.94
N ALA A 42 -13.38 11.37 -1.20
CA ALA A 42 -14.43 11.33 -0.17
C ALA A 42 -14.36 10.03 0.65
N GLU A 43 -14.39 8.88 -0.01
CA GLU A 43 -14.51 7.55 0.62
C GLU A 43 -13.25 6.70 0.44
N TRP A 44 -12.42 7.02 -0.54
CA TRP A 44 -11.13 6.35 -0.71
C TRP A 44 -10.11 7.22 -1.43
N ILE A 45 -8.82 6.90 -1.26
CA ILE A 45 -7.73 7.45 -2.08
C ILE A 45 -6.69 6.35 -2.35
N VAL A 46 -5.96 6.48 -3.44
CA VAL A 46 -4.78 5.68 -3.74
C VAL A 46 -3.56 6.57 -3.87
N ILE A 47 -2.48 6.14 -3.23
CA ILE A 47 -1.22 6.87 -3.17
C ILE A 47 -0.12 6.00 -3.76
N ASP A 48 0.53 6.55 -4.78
CA ASP A 48 1.64 5.93 -5.49
C ASP A 48 2.79 5.59 -4.54
N GLY A 49 3.45 4.48 -4.83
CA GLY A 49 4.52 3.99 -4.00
C GLY A 49 5.77 4.85 -4.11
N PRO A 50 6.63 4.87 -3.06
CA PRO A 50 7.87 5.63 -3.10
C PRO A 50 8.74 5.15 -4.26
N GLY A 51 9.34 6.11 -4.96
CA GLY A 51 10.22 5.84 -6.10
C GLY A 51 9.57 5.83 -7.46
N THR A 52 8.26 6.01 -7.50
CA THR A 52 7.59 6.38 -8.74
C THR A 52 7.84 7.86 -8.96
N SER A 53 8.34 8.23 -10.14
CA SER A 53 8.52 9.64 -10.51
C SER A 53 7.17 10.34 -10.41
N ASN A 54 6.94 11.05 -9.32
CA ASN A 54 5.73 11.69 -8.82
C ASN A 54 4.56 11.88 -9.84
N LEU A 55 3.94 10.80 -10.32
CA LEU A 55 2.86 10.88 -11.33
C LEU A 55 1.59 11.48 -10.73
N GLN A 56 1.48 11.45 -9.41
CA GLN A 56 0.44 12.11 -8.62
C GLN A 56 0.86 13.47 -8.05
N ALA A 57 1.97 14.08 -8.52
CA ALA A 57 2.48 15.35 -7.98
C ALA A 57 1.45 16.48 -7.95
N ASP A 58 0.49 16.43 -8.87
CA ASP A 58 -0.58 17.41 -9.03
C ASP A 58 -1.75 17.16 -8.08
N GLU A 59 -1.89 15.96 -7.53
CA GLU A 59 -2.97 15.54 -6.64
C GLU A 59 -2.59 15.67 -5.15
N LEU A 60 -1.30 15.79 -4.81
CA LEU A 60 -0.85 15.83 -3.42
C LEU A 60 -1.33 17.09 -2.69
N PHE A 61 -1.81 16.91 -1.47
CA PHE A 61 -2.22 17.98 -0.55
C PHE A 61 -1.05 18.62 0.20
N THR A 62 0.17 18.14 -0.03
CA THR A 62 1.43 18.65 0.53
C THR A 62 2.42 18.84 -0.59
N GLN A 63 3.32 19.81 -0.43
CA GLN A 63 4.40 20.00 -1.38
C GLN A 63 5.34 18.78 -1.37
N SER A 64 5.53 18.18 -2.53
CA SER A 64 6.52 17.12 -2.77
C SER A 64 7.78 17.67 -3.40
N LYS A 65 8.95 17.17 -3.01
CA LYS A 65 10.22 17.46 -3.70
C LYS A 65 10.51 16.38 -4.74
N ASP A 66 11.19 16.76 -5.83
CA ASP A 66 11.73 15.78 -6.77
C ASP A 66 12.98 15.12 -6.17
N TYR A 67 12.84 13.84 -5.80
CA TYR A 67 13.88 13.11 -5.08
C TYR A 67 14.87 12.36 -5.98
N GLY A 68 14.64 12.34 -7.30
CA GLY A 68 15.46 11.60 -8.27
C GLY A 68 15.56 10.09 -7.96
N LEU A 69 16.41 9.39 -8.70
CA LEU A 69 16.63 7.95 -8.53
C LEU A 69 17.33 7.60 -7.19
N SER A 70 18.22 8.46 -6.69
CA SER A 70 19.01 8.17 -5.47
C SER A 70 18.23 8.38 -4.17
N GLY A 71 17.29 9.33 -4.10
CA GLY A 71 16.44 9.54 -2.92
C GLY A 71 15.45 8.40 -2.66
N THR A 72 15.06 7.71 -3.73
CA THR A 72 14.11 6.60 -3.76
C THR A 72 14.59 5.35 -2.99
N LEU A 73 15.88 5.04 -3.04
CA LEU A 73 16.42 3.83 -2.40
C LEU A 73 16.44 3.94 -0.86
N PHE A 74 16.50 5.17 -0.34
CA PHE A 74 16.58 5.48 1.09
C PHE A 74 15.25 5.90 1.73
N GLY A 75 14.13 5.76 1.02
CA GLY A 75 12.78 5.97 1.58
C GLY A 75 12.27 7.42 1.54
N LYS A 76 12.88 8.31 0.76
CA LYS A 76 12.36 9.69 0.60
C LYS A 76 11.02 9.69 -0.16
N GLY A 77 10.08 10.53 0.26
CA GLY A 77 8.72 10.60 -0.29
C GLY A 77 7.64 9.97 0.62
N TRP A 78 8.05 9.21 1.63
CA TRP A 78 7.11 8.58 2.57
C TRP A 78 6.39 9.59 3.45
N GLU A 79 7.15 10.52 4.00
CA GLU A 79 6.63 11.55 4.88
C GLU A 79 5.61 12.41 4.15
N GLU A 80 5.86 12.74 2.88
CA GLU A 80 4.90 13.45 2.03
C GLU A 80 3.66 12.63 1.73
N ASN A 81 3.79 11.35 1.41
CA ASN A 81 2.64 10.46 1.19
C ASN A 81 1.76 10.34 2.44
N VAL A 82 2.37 10.16 3.61
CA VAL A 82 1.66 10.09 4.89
C VAL A 82 1.01 11.43 5.22
N LYS A 83 1.72 12.55 5.02
CA LYS A 83 1.20 13.89 5.27
C LYS A 83 0.06 14.24 4.32
N HIS A 84 0.15 13.85 3.04
CA HIS A 84 -0.94 13.96 2.09
C HIS A 84 -2.18 13.21 2.59
N ALA A 85 -2.03 11.97 3.04
CA ALA A 85 -3.14 11.19 3.58
C ALA A 85 -3.75 11.83 4.84
N VAL A 86 -2.93 12.36 5.77
CA VAL A 86 -3.42 13.12 6.94
C VAL A 86 -4.23 14.34 6.51
N ASN A 87 -3.74 15.10 5.53
CA ASN A 87 -4.45 16.28 5.00
C ASN A 87 -5.78 15.89 4.32
N ILE A 88 -5.83 14.76 3.62
CA ILE A 88 -7.08 14.21 3.08
C ILE A 88 -8.04 13.81 4.21
N VAL A 89 -7.57 13.18 5.28
CA VAL A 89 -8.40 12.83 6.45
C VAL A 89 -9.00 14.10 7.08
N LEU A 90 -8.19 15.14 7.26
CA LEU A 90 -8.63 16.46 7.75
C LEU A 90 -9.53 17.21 6.75
N GLY A 91 -9.51 16.83 5.48
CA GLY A 91 -10.27 17.48 4.40
C GLY A 91 -9.79 18.88 4.06
N ARG A 92 -8.50 19.17 4.30
CA ARG A 92 -7.86 20.46 4.01
C ARG A 92 -6.44 20.25 3.50
N SER A 93 -6.10 20.92 2.42
CA SER A 93 -4.73 20.98 1.89
C SER A 93 -3.90 22.00 2.66
N ASP A 94 -2.60 21.74 2.83
CA ASP A 94 -1.65 22.73 3.37
C ASP A 94 -0.75 23.32 2.27
N TRP A 95 -0.90 22.81 1.04
CA TRP A 95 -0.23 23.27 -0.15
C TRP A 95 -1.14 23.10 -1.36
N GLN A 96 -1.02 24.00 -2.33
CA GLN A 96 -1.73 23.93 -3.60
C GLN A 96 -0.78 24.21 -4.76
N ARG A 97 -0.95 23.48 -5.86
CA ARG A 97 -0.18 23.73 -7.08
C ARG A 97 -0.82 24.87 -7.86
N GLU A 98 -0.36 26.09 -7.60
CA GLU A 98 -0.94 27.29 -8.24
C GLU A 98 -0.47 27.50 -9.67
N LYS A 99 0.70 26.98 -10.07
CA LYS A 99 1.23 27.19 -11.43
C LYS A 99 0.65 26.20 -12.44
N LEU A 100 0.41 26.68 -13.66
CA LEU A 100 0.06 25.85 -14.82
C LEU A 100 1.28 25.07 -15.33
N THR A 101 1.03 23.83 -15.76
CA THR A 101 1.98 23.09 -16.60
C THR A 101 1.82 23.50 -18.06
N GLU A 102 2.83 23.23 -18.89
CA GLU A 102 2.77 23.48 -20.34
C GLU A 102 1.58 22.77 -21.00
N ALA A 103 1.33 21.51 -20.62
CA ALA A 103 0.23 20.72 -21.17
C ALA A 103 -1.14 21.33 -20.82
N GLU A 104 -1.31 21.81 -19.58
CA GLU A 104 -2.53 22.49 -19.15
C GLU A 104 -2.70 23.83 -19.88
N TYR A 105 -1.64 24.62 -19.98
CA TYR A 105 -1.62 25.89 -20.71
C TYR A 105 -2.09 25.70 -22.16
N ASN A 106 -1.49 24.75 -22.87
CA ASN A 106 -1.83 24.46 -24.26
C ASN A 106 -3.28 23.99 -24.41
N ARG A 107 -3.79 23.18 -23.47
CA ARG A 107 -5.20 22.75 -23.45
C ARG A 107 -6.15 23.94 -23.23
N LEU A 108 -5.83 24.84 -22.32
CA LEU A 108 -6.64 26.03 -22.03
C LEU A 108 -6.65 27.02 -23.21
N LYS A 109 -5.49 27.27 -23.84
CA LYS A 109 -5.40 28.03 -25.10
C LYS A 109 -6.24 27.41 -26.21
N ALA A 110 -6.13 26.09 -26.40
CA ALA A 110 -6.91 25.37 -27.43
C ALA A 110 -8.42 25.43 -27.17
N ALA A 111 -8.85 25.50 -25.91
CA ALA A 111 -10.24 25.67 -25.51
C ALA A 111 -10.76 27.12 -25.59
N GLY A 112 -9.92 28.09 -25.99
CA GLY A 112 -10.30 29.50 -26.12
C GLY A 112 -10.48 30.22 -24.77
N ILE A 113 -9.92 29.68 -23.69
CA ILE A 113 -10.00 30.30 -22.36
C ILE A 113 -8.99 31.45 -22.28
N PRO A 114 -9.40 32.68 -21.90
CA PRO A 114 -8.49 33.81 -21.79
C PRO A 114 -7.50 33.58 -20.63
N ILE A 115 -6.23 33.38 -20.98
CA ILE A 115 -5.10 33.20 -20.06
C ILE A 115 -3.92 34.06 -20.52
N ASP A 116 -3.08 34.49 -19.58
CA ASP A 116 -1.88 35.29 -19.88
C ASP A 116 -0.92 34.52 -20.82
N ASP A 117 -0.16 35.25 -21.64
CA ASP A 117 0.87 34.64 -22.47
C ASP A 117 2.06 34.15 -21.62
N VAL A 118 2.74 33.10 -22.10
CA VAL A 118 3.88 32.47 -21.41
C VAL A 118 4.98 33.49 -21.15
N LYS A 119 5.35 33.66 -19.88
CA LYS A 119 6.48 34.50 -19.48
C LYS A 119 7.76 33.68 -19.55
N VAL A 120 8.72 34.13 -20.37
CA VAL A 120 10.03 33.50 -20.50
C VAL A 120 11.04 34.29 -19.68
N GLU A 121 11.67 33.63 -18.72
CA GLU A 121 12.67 34.23 -17.82
C GLU A 121 14.01 33.48 -17.93
N GLY A 122 15.12 34.18 -17.74
CA GLY A 122 16.47 33.59 -17.72
C GLY A 122 17.31 33.86 -18.98
N SER A 123 18.53 33.32 -19.01
CA SER A 123 19.47 33.51 -20.12
C SER A 123 19.26 32.45 -21.21
N TRP A 124 19.90 32.60 -22.37
CA TRP A 124 19.84 31.61 -23.46
C TRP A 124 20.15 30.19 -22.97
N MET A 125 21.15 30.02 -22.09
CA MET A 125 21.56 28.71 -21.55
C MET A 125 20.56 28.11 -20.55
N TRP A 126 19.67 28.94 -19.96
CA TRP A 126 18.75 28.54 -18.90
C TRP A 126 17.43 29.31 -19.00
N ARG A 127 16.57 28.90 -19.93
CA ARG A 127 15.20 29.44 -20.03
C ARG A 127 14.27 28.74 -19.05
N LYS A 128 13.54 29.53 -18.26
CA LYS A 128 12.38 29.10 -17.49
C LYS A 128 11.11 29.64 -18.14
N TYR A 129 10.13 28.77 -18.29
CA TYR A 129 8.81 29.10 -18.83
C TYR A 129 7.81 29.14 -17.68
N ASN A 130 7.13 30.28 -17.52
CA ASN A 130 6.06 30.47 -16.56
C ASN A 130 4.75 30.58 -17.33
N TYR A 131 3.93 29.54 -17.21
CA TYR A 131 2.67 29.38 -17.94
C TYR A 131 1.47 30.03 -17.25
N GLY A 132 1.69 30.85 -16.22
CA GLY A 132 0.63 31.51 -15.45
C GLY A 132 0.08 30.67 -14.31
N ASP A 133 -0.98 31.19 -13.67
CA ASP A 133 -1.62 30.61 -12.49
C ASP A 133 -2.93 29.89 -12.80
N ARG A 134 -3.25 28.85 -12.02
CA ARG A 134 -4.49 28.08 -12.08
C ARG A 134 -5.61 28.87 -11.42
N SER A 135 -6.75 28.99 -12.09
CA SER A 135 -7.97 29.57 -11.50
C SER A 135 -8.54 28.68 -10.38
N VAL A 136 -8.51 27.35 -10.59
CA VAL A 136 -8.88 26.34 -9.60
C VAL A 136 -7.79 25.26 -9.57
N THR A 137 -7.26 24.97 -8.38
CA THR A 137 -6.26 23.93 -8.18
C THR A 137 -6.92 22.56 -7.99
N GLN A 138 -6.20 21.48 -8.31
CA GLN A 138 -6.71 20.12 -8.07
C GLN A 138 -7.02 19.91 -6.58
N GLN A 139 -6.21 20.48 -5.69
CA GLN A 139 -6.42 20.43 -4.25
C GLN A 139 -7.76 21.06 -3.85
N LYS A 140 -8.10 22.24 -4.40
CA LYS A 140 -9.42 22.86 -4.16
C LYS A 140 -10.57 21.97 -4.65
N LEU A 141 -10.44 21.33 -5.82
CA LEU A 141 -11.47 20.41 -6.32
C LEU A 141 -11.66 19.21 -5.38
N GLN A 142 -10.57 18.61 -4.93
CA GLN A 142 -10.60 17.48 -4.00
C GLN A 142 -11.18 17.86 -2.63
N GLU A 143 -10.85 19.04 -2.11
CA GLU A 143 -11.49 19.57 -0.88
C GLU A 143 -13.00 19.74 -1.04
N GLN A 144 -13.47 20.22 -2.20
CA GLN A 144 -14.91 20.32 -2.46
C GLN A 144 -15.56 18.95 -2.56
N ILE A 145 -14.92 17.97 -3.22
CA ILE A 145 -15.39 16.58 -3.22
C ILE A 145 -15.54 16.05 -1.78
N ILE A 146 -14.55 16.30 -0.93
CA ILE A 146 -14.60 15.90 0.48
C ILE A 146 -15.78 16.55 1.20
N LYS A 147 -15.93 17.88 1.09
CA LYS A 147 -16.99 18.65 1.74
C LYS A 147 -18.39 18.25 1.27
N THR A 148 -18.55 17.94 -0.01
CA THR A 148 -19.85 17.60 -0.61
C THR A 148 -20.26 16.16 -0.31
N PHE A 149 -19.31 15.21 -0.34
CA PHE A 149 -19.66 13.79 -0.39
C PHE A 149 -19.37 13.00 0.90
N ARG A 150 -18.56 13.51 1.83
CA ARG A 150 -18.43 12.85 3.15
C ARG A 150 -19.68 13.07 3.98
N LYS A 151 -20.27 11.96 4.44
CA LYS A 151 -21.44 11.97 5.32
C LYS A 151 -20.99 12.28 6.75
N ASP A 152 -21.87 12.81 7.58
CA ASP A 152 -21.60 13.02 9.03
C ASP A 152 -20.40 13.92 9.36
N GLY A 153 -19.93 14.73 8.40
CA GLY A 153 -18.84 15.69 8.59
C GLY A 153 -17.60 15.40 7.72
N ILE A 154 -16.63 16.31 7.81
CA ILE A 154 -15.41 16.24 7.01
C ILE A 154 -14.47 15.12 7.50
N ILE A 155 -14.33 14.96 8.81
CA ILE A 155 -13.44 13.96 9.39
C ILE A 155 -14.14 12.59 9.35
N PRO A 156 -13.52 11.55 8.77
CA PRO A 156 -14.10 10.22 8.73
C PRO A 156 -14.19 9.60 10.12
N THR A 157 -15.24 8.81 10.33
CA THR A 157 -15.49 8.10 11.60
C THR A 157 -14.77 6.75 11.71
N ARG A 158 -14.17 6.26 10.62
CA ARG A 158 -13.33 5.06 10.54
C ARG A 158 -12.37 5.19 9.37
N ILE A 159 -11.17 4.64 9.53
CA ILE A 159 -10.16 4.58 8.47
C ILE A 159 -9.73 3.13 8.23
N ASN A 160 -9.69 2.71 6.98
CA ASN A 160 -9.13 1.43 6.56
C ASN A 160 -7.88 1.70 5.74
N LEU A 161 -6.79 0.97 6.02
CA LEU A 161 -5.51 1.13 5.33
C LEU A 161 -5.15 -0.17 4.63
N VAL A 162 -4.73 -0.08 3.38
CA VAL A 162 -4.23 -1.23 2.61
C VAL A 162 -2.90 -0.85 2.00
N GLY A 163 -1.88 -1.69 2.15
CA GLY A 163 -0.59 -1.38 1.57
C GLY A 163 0.32 -2.58 1.41
N TRP A 164 1.15 -2.53 0.38
CA TRP A 164 2.16 -3.55 0.07
C TRP A 164 3.56 -2.97 0.18
N SER A 165 4.54 -3.76 0.64
CA SER A 165 5.94 -3.34 0.66
C SER A 165 6.14 -2.08 1.51
N ARG A 166 6.83 -1.08 0.97
CA ARG A 166 6.94 0.26 1.54
C ARG A 166 5.59 0.97 1.73
N GLY A 167 4.57 0.63 0.94
CA GLY A 167 3.20 1.11 1.14
C GLY A 167 2.55 0.51 2.39
N GLY A 168 2.85 -0.75 2.72
CA GLY A 168 2.43 -1.37 3.99
C GLY A 168 3.06 -0.67 5.20
N ILE A 169 4.31 -0.23 5.07
CA ILE A 169 4.96 0.62 6.08
C ILE A 169 4.31 2.01 6.16
N SER A 170 3.91 2.60 5.03
CA SER A 170 3.14 3.85 5.03
C SER A 170 1.80 3.70 5.77
N CYS A 171 1.16 2.52 5.76
CA CYS A 171 0.00 2.26 6.62
C CYS A 171 0.35 2.38 8.11
N HIS A 172 1.49 1.83 8.54
CA HIS A 172 1.94 1.96 9.94
C HIS A 172 2.19 3.42 10.30
N MET A 173 2.92 4.14 9.44
CA MET A 173 3.25 5.55 9.64
C MET A 173 1.99 6.41 9.72
N LEU A 174 1.01 6.20 8.83
CA LEU A 174 -0.25 6.92 8.86
C LEU A 174 -1.06 6.62 10.12
N ALA A 175 -1.18 5.34 10.51
CA ALA A 175 -1.88 4.99 11.75
C ALA A 175 -1.30 5.69 12.98
N ASN A 176 0.02 5.77 13.08
CA ASN A 176 0.70 6.50 14.15
C ASN A 176 0.57 8.02 14.03
N ALA A 177 0.62 8.58 12.82
CA ALA A 177 0.39 10.00 12.59
C ALA A 177 -1.03 10.42 13.02
N LEU A 178 -2.04 9.60 12.71
CA LEU A 178 -3.41 9.81 13.16
C LEU A 178 -3.51 9.75 14.69
N TYR A 179 -2.82 8.80 15.34
CA TYR A 179 -2.81 8.69 16.79
C TYR A 179 -2.16 9.89 17.50
N ASN A 180 -1.16 10.49 16.87
CA ASN A 180 -0.45 11.64 17.42
C ASN A 180 -1.19 12.97 17.19
N ASP A 181 -2.18 13.01 16.28
CA ASP A 181 -3.02 14.19 16.05
C ASP A 181 -4.22 14.19 17.00
N VAL A 182 -4.37 15.26 17.80
CA VAL A 182 -5.42 15.41 18.81
C VAL A 182 -6.83 15.29 18.23
N GLN A 183 -7.05 15.70 16.99
CA GLN A 183 -8.35 15.62 16.31
C GLN A 183 -8.65 14.24 15.73
N LEU A 184 -7.62 13.43 15.47
CA LEU A 184 -7.72 12.18 14.69
C LEU A 184 -7.47 10.93 15.53
N ARG A 185 -6.87 11.06 16.72
CA ARG A 185 -6.37 9.94 17.53
C ARG A 185 -7.42 8.91 17.95
N ASP A 186 -8.68 9.34 18.02
CA ASP A 186 -9.80 8.50 18.47
C ASP A 186 -10.50 7.80 17.29
N ILE A 187 -10.10 8.08 16.05
CA ILE A 187 -10.63 7.40 14.86
C ILE A 187 -10.12 5.95 14.85
N PRO A 188 -11.00 4.94 14.81
CA PRO A 188 -10.58 3.55 14.71
C PRO A 188 -9.97 3.26 13.33
N VAL A 189 -8.82 2.58 13.34
CA VAL A 189 -8.05 2.21 12.15
C VAL A 189 -8.03 0.69 11.99
N ASN A 190 -8.26 0.19 10.78
CA ASN A 190 -7.97 -1.20 10.39
C ASN A 190 -6.88 -1.22 9.32
N ILE A 191 -6.00 -2.22 9.35
CA ILE A 191 -4.89 -2.34 8.41
C ILE A 191 -4.89 -3.72 7.75
N PHE A 192 -4.82 -3.74 6.42
CA PHE A 192 -4.47 -4.92 5.63
C PHE A 192 -3.10 -4.70 4.98
N ALA A 193 -2.06 -5.32 5.52
CA ALA A 193 -0.69 -5.17 5.04
C ALA A 193 -0.24 -6.41 4.25
N ILE A 194 0.50 -6.18 3.16
CA ILE A 194 1.07 -7.25 2.34
C ILE A 194 2.58 -7.07 2.37
N ASP A 195 3.26 -8.00 3.03
CA ASP A 195 4.72 -8.04 3.17
C ASP A 195 5.36 -6.65 3.41
N PRO A 196 5.01 -5.94 4.51
CA PRO A 196 5.46 -4.57 4.75
C PRO A 196 6.98 -4.53 4.96
N VAL A 197 7.70 -3.86 4.06
CA VAL A 197 9.18 -3.82 4.05
C VAL A 197 9.64 -2.36 4.09
N PRO A 198 10.40 -1.93 5.11
CA PRO A 198 10.88 -0.56 5.19
C PRO A 198 12.19 -0.34 4.41
N GLY A 199 12.89 -1.41 4.03
CA GLY A 199 14.24 -1.30 3.49
C GLY A 199 15.30 -1.10 4.56
N ILE A 200 16.56 -1.04 4.13
CA ILE A 200 17.72 -1.04 5.01
C ILE A 200 17.68 0.19 5.94
N SER A 201 17.93 -0.03 7.24
CA SER A 201 18.05 1.00 8.29
C SER A 201 16.80 1.86 8.54
N ASN A 202 15.61 1.40 8.16
CA ASN A 202 14.35 2.13 8.30
C ASN A 202 13.39 1.54 9.36
N PHE A 203 13.90 1.20 10.54
CA PHE A 203 13.14 0.55 11.63
C PHE A 203 12.79 1.52 12.77
N GLN A 204 12.52 2.79 12.44
CA GLN A 204 12.07 3.80 13.40
C GLN A 204 10.70 3.42 14.00
N SER A 205 10.38 3.98 15.18
CA SER A 205 9.24 3.54 15.99
C SER A 205 7.89 3.60 15.25
N GLU A 206 7.67 4.64 14.44
CA GLU A 206 6.46 4.86 13.65
C GLU A 206 6.26 3.84 12.51
N LYS A 207 7.30 3.08 12.17
CA LYS A 207 7.28 2.03 11.14
C LYS A 207 7.10 0.64 11.73
N VAL A 208 7.44 0.44 13.01
CA VAL A 208 7.53 -0.88 13.66
C VAL A 208 6.62 -1.05 14.88
N LYS A 209 5.90 -0.01 15.30
CA LYS A 209 4.89 -0.07 16.36
C LYS A 209 3.55 0.42 15.85
N LEU A 210 2.46 -0.09 16.44
CA LEU A 210 1.10 0.36 16.18
C LEU A 210 0.39 0.64 17.51
N GLU A 211 -0.20 1.82 17.58
CA GLU A 211 -0.90 2.33 18.76
C GLU A 211 -2.34 1.82 18.87
N LYS A 212 -3.00 2.13 19.99
CA LYS A 212 -4.33 1.60 20.37
C LYS A 212 -5.48 2.06 19.46
N ASN A 213 -5.27 3.02 18.56
CA ASN A 213 -6.26 3.39 17.54
C ASN A 213 -6.43 2.29 16.49
N VAL A 214 -5.41 1.46 16.27
CA VAL A 214 -5.50 0.29 15.39
C VAL A 214 -6.30 -0.82 16.08
N LYS A 215 -7.45 -1.17 15.49
CA LYS A 215 -8.39 -2.16 16.02
C LYS A 215 -8.17 -3.55 15.46
N GLU A 216 -7.79 -3.64 14.19
CA GLU A 216 -7.51 -4.89 13.50
C GLU A 216 -6.31 -4.71 12.56
N TYR A 217 -5.37 -5.64 12.65
CA TYR A 217 -4.21 -5.74 11.77
C TYR A 217 -4.20 -7.12 11.13
N VAL A 218 -4.40 -7.18 9.81
CA VAL A 218 -4.33 -8.40 9.01
C VAL A 218 -3.14 -8.29 8.08
N ALA A 219 -2.26 -9.28 8.07
CA ALA A 219 -1.11 -9.26 7.19
C ALA A 219 -0.72 -10.63 6.63
N PHE A 220 -0.27 -10.60 5.38
CA PHE A 220 0.28 -11.76 4.67
C PHE A 220 1.76 -11.52 4.37
N TYR A 221 2.59 -12.53 4.64
CA TYR A 221 4.05 -12.42 4.54
C TYR A 221 4.63 -13.48 3.60
N ALA A 222 5.57 -13.05 2.75
CA ALA A 222 6.19 -13.90 1.74
C ALA A 222 7.19 -14.89 2.38
N ARG A 223 6.86 -16.18 2.43
CA ARG A 223 7.70 -17.19 3.10
C ARG A 223 9.06 -17.36 2.41
N ASP A 224 9.11 -17.23 1.09
CA ASP A 224 10.26 -17.63 0.26
C ASP A 224 11.12 -16.44 -0.22
N GLU A 225 10.83 -15.22 0.25
CA GLU A 225 11.67 -14.06 -0.01
C GLU A 225 12.99 -14.13 0.76
N ARG A 226 14.11 -13.80 0.10
CA ARG A 226 15.47 -13.82 0.66
C ARG A 226 16.32 -12.63 0.24
N SER A 227 15.80 -11.66 -0.49
CA SER A 227 16.59 -10.51 -0.95
C SER A 227 17.12 -9.70 0.23
N LYS A 228 18.41 -9.36 0.19
CA LYS A 228 19.02 -8.51 1.23
C LYS A 228 18.30 -7.17 1.31
N GLY A 229 17.92 -6.76 2.52
CA GLY A 229 17.16 -5.53 2.76
C GLY A 229 15.64 -5.67 2.59
N PHE A 230 15.11 -6.88 2.35
CA PHE A 230 13.67 -7.17 2.30
C PHE A 230 13.14 -7.81 3.60
N SER A 231 13.76 -7.49 4.74
CA SER A 231 13.24 -7.87 6.05
C SER A 231 11.90 -7.17 6.29
N CYS A 232 10.81 -7.94 6.31
CA CYS A 232 9.47 -7.43 6.55
C CYS A 232 9.22 -7.16 8.04
N VAL A 233 8.34 -6.23 8.33
CA VAL A 233 8.00 -5.80 9.69
C VAL A 233 6.69 -6.42 10.15
N ILE A 234 6.77 -7.19 11.23
CA ILE A 234 5.63 -7.57 12.06
C ILE A 234 5.59 -6.55 13.20
N PRO A 235 4.65 -5.59 13.21
CA PRO A 235 4.70 -4.50 14.17
C PRO A 235 4.42 -4.97 15.59
N GLN A 236 5.00 -4.27 16.57
CA GLN A 236 4.54 -4.38 17.96
C GLN A 236 3.20 -3.66 18.08
N THR A 237 2.15 -4.39 18.40
CA THR A 237 0.79 -3.83 18.52
C THR A 237 0.39 -3.61 19.97
N SER A 238 -0.57 -2.70 20.19
CA SER A 238 -1.31 -2.64 21.45
C SER A 238 -1.98 -4.00 21.77
N PRO A 239 -2.12 -4.40 23.05
CA PRO A 239 -2.89 -5.59 23.43
C PRO A 239 -4.38 -5.54 23.02
N LEU A 240 -4.90 -4.34 22.71
CA LEU A 240 -6.27 -4.14 22.25
C LEU A 240 -6.46 -4.36 20.75
N THR A 241 -5.35 -4.50 20.00
CA THR A 241 -5.38 -4.73 18.55
C THR A 241 -5.53 -6.22 18.27
N LYS A 242 -6.52 -6.58 17.45
CA LYS A 242 -6.63 -7.95 16.91
C LYS A 242 -5.60 -8.12 15.80
N THR A 243 -4.66 -9.05 15.99
CA THR A 243 -3.53 -9.22 15.06
C THR A 243 -3.57 -10.58 14.39
N HIS A 244 -3.66 -10.59 13.07
CA HIS A 244 -3.76 -11.77 12.22
C HIS A 244 -2.60 -11.77 11.23
N VAL A 245 -1.67 -12.72 11.36
CA VAL A 245 -0.51 -12.82 10.46
C VAL A 245 -0.46 -14.20 9.84
N TYR A 246 -0.30 -14.25 8.52
CA TYR A 246 -0.32 -15.49 7.76
C TYR A 246 0.89 -15.60 6.84
N PRO A 247 1.55 -16.77 6.77
CA PRO A 247 2.56 -17.02 5.76
C PRO A 247 1.89 -17.33 4.43
N MET A 248 2.57 -16.98 3.33
CA MET A 248 2.16 -17.35 1.98
C MET A 248 3.39 -17.75 1.15
N PRO A 249 3.34 -18.83 0.34
CA PRO A 249 4.44 -19.22 -0.54
C PRO A 249 4.79 -18.13 -1.54
N GLY A 250 6.06 -18.14 -1.94
CA GLY A 250 6.60 -17.22 -2.93
C GLY A 250 7.30 -16.02 -2.33
N ARG A 251 7.63 -15.08 -3.21
CA ARG A 251 8.45 -13.90 -2.95
C ARG A 251 7.62 -12.65 -2.77
N HIS A 252 8.29 -11.54 -2.50
CA HIS A 252 7.69 -10.25 -2.20
C HIS A 252 6.59 -9.83 -3.22
N GLY A 253 6.87 -9.94 -4.52
CA GLY A 253 5.92 -9.61 -5.58
C GLY A 253 4.83 -10.68 -5.82
N THR A 254 5.07 -11.93 -5.43
CA THR A 254 4.13 -13.04 -5.66
C THR A 254 2.80 -12.81 -4.94
N LEU A 255 2.85 -12.25 -3.72
CA LEU A 255 1.67 -11.96 -2.89
C LEU A 255 0.76 -10.88 -3.50
N VAL A 256 1.28 -10.00 -4.35
CA VAL A 256 0.50 -8.96 -5.05
C VAL A 256 0.23 -9.30 -6.52
N GLY A 257 0.47 -10.56 -6.89
CA GLY A 257 0.07 -11.09 -8.18
C GLY A 257 1.17 -11.23 -9.22
N ASN A 258 2.44 -11.08 -8.86
CA ASN A 258 3.53 -11.46 -9.76
C ASN A 258 3.67 -12.99 -9.79
N ALA A 259 2.98 -13.61 -10.74
CA ALA A 259 2.84 -15.06 -10.84
C ALA A 259 3.99 -15.73 -11.61
N ALA A 260 5.08 -15.02 -11.90
CA ALA A 260 6.22 -15.58 -12.60
C ALA A 260 6.91 -16.66 -11.77
N ALA A 261 7.56 -17.62 -12.45
CA ALA A 261 8.30 -18.70 -11.80
C ALA A 261 9.42 -18.20 -10.85
N ASP A 262 9.95 -17.01 -11.10
CA ASP A 262 10.96 -16.34 -10.27
C ASP A 262 10.38 -15.27 -9.31
N GLY A 263 9.09 -14.99 -9.41
CA GLY A 263 8.40 -13.91 -8.70
C GLY A 263 8.77 -12.49 -9.17
N VAL A 264 9.38 -12.34 -10.35
CA VAL A 264 9.83 -11.04 -10.90
C VAL A 264 9.25 -10.80 -12.29
N SER A 265 9.44 -11.71 -13.24
CA SER A 265 8.97 -11.51 -14.61
C SER A 265 8.92 -12.81 -15.39
N GLY A 266 7.99 -12.92 -16.34
CA GLY A 266 7.87 -14.07 -17.22
C GLY A 266 6.47 -14.68 -17.22
N PRO A 267 6.34 -15.94 -17.68
CA PRO A 267 5.06 -16.64 -17.74
C PRO A 267 4.39 -16.74 -16.36
N LYS A 268 3.08 -16.49 -16.32
CA LYS A 268 2.27 -16.46 -15.10
C LYS A 268 1.87 -17.88 -14.69
N THR A 269 2.73 -18.59 -13.98
CA THR A 269 2.57 -20.00 -13.63
C THR A 269 2.23 -20.27 -12.17
N LEU A 270 2.34 -19.28 -11.30
CA LEU A 270 2.21 -19.40 -9.83
C LEU A 270 1.32 -18.28 -9.28
N ALA A 271 0.05 -18.25 -9.67
CA ALA A 271 -0.88 -17.15 -9.38
C ALA A 271 -1.60 -17.29 -8.02
N GLU A 272 -1.58 -18.49 -7.44
CA GLU A 272 -2.40 -18.88 -6.30
C GLU A 272 -2.16 -18.02 -5.05
N PRO A 273 -0.91 -17.69 -4.65
CA PRO A 273 -0.65 -16.78 -3.54
C PRO A 273 -1.37 -15.44 -3.69
N GLY A 274 -1.24 -14.79 -4.85
CA GLY A 274 -1.86 -13.50 -5.11
C GLY A 274 -3.38 -13.56 -5.16
N GLN A 275 -3.95 -14.68 -5.64
CA GLN A 275 -5.40 -14.89 -5.63
C GLN A 275 -5.95 -15.02 -4.20
N ILE A 276 -5.28 -15.77 -3.33
CA ILE A 276 -5.69 -15.95 -1.94
C ILE A 276 -5.57 -14.64 -1.17
N VAL A 277 -4.43 -13.95 -1.28
CA VAL A 277 -4.22 -12.65 -0.62
C VAL A 277 -5.25 -11.63 -1.08
N ARG A 278 -5.56 -11.58 -2.39
CA ARG A 278 -6.62 -10.71 -2.92
C ARG A 278 -7.98 -11.03 -2.33
N HIS A 279 -8.37 -12.30 -2.32
CA HIS A 279 -9.66 -12.72 -1.78
C HIS A 279 -9.84 -12.27 -0.33
N PHE A 280 -8.82 -12.47 0.52
CA PHE A 280 -8.89 -12.06 1.91
C PHE A 280 -8.80 -10.54 2.10
N ALA A 281 -8.08 -9.81 1.24
CA ALA A 281 -8.13 -8.35 1.24
C ALA A 281 -9.54 -7.84 0.96
N GLU A 282 -10.22 -8.40 -0.05
CA GLU A 282 -11.60 -8.08 -0.40
C GLU A 282 -12.58 -8.44 0.73
N ALA A 283 -12.40 -9.60 1.37
CA ALA A 283 -13.24 -10.03 2.50
C ALA A 283 -13.09 -9.10 3.71
N CYS A 284 -11.86 -8.76 4.10
CA CYS A 284 -11.59 -7.81 5.18
C CYS A 284 -12.18 -6.42 4.87
N LEU A 285 -11.95 -5.89 3.67
CA LEU A 285 -12.50 -4.60 3.25
C LEU A 285 -14.03 -4.56 3.34
N LYS A 286 -14.71 -5.61 2.83
CA LYS A 286 -16.17 -5.74 2.96
C LYS A 286 -16.62 -5.75 4.43
N ARG A 287 -15.97 -6.55 5.27
CA ARG A 287 -16.25 -6.61 6.72
C ARG A 287 -16.05 -5.25 7.40
N TRP A 288 -15.07 -4.47 6.94
CA TRP A 288 -14.79 -3.13 7.46
C TRP A 288 -15.70 -2.03 6.91
N GLY A 289 -16.67 -2.37 6.06
CA GLY A 289 -17.69 -1.46 5.55
C GLY A 289 -17.42 -0.90 4.15
N VAL A 290 -16.48 -1.49 3.39
CA VAL A 290 -16.15 -1.05 2.03
C VAL A 290 -16.99 -1.80 1.00
N THR A 291 -17.53 -1.06 0.03
CA THR A 291 -18.20 -1.66 -1.13
C THR A 291 -17.24 -1.76 -2.31
N LEU A 292 -17.10 -2.96 -2.88
CA LEU A 292 -16.22 -3.27 -4.01
C LEU A 292 -17.02 -3.85 -5.18
N ASN A 293 -16.75 -3.36 -6.40
CA ASN A 293 -17.49 -3.77 -7.61
C ASN A 293 -17.00 -5.10 -8.22
N LYS A 294 -15.68 -5.34 -8.25
CA LYS A 294 -15.07 -6.51 -8.93
C LYS A 294 -14.25 -7.36 -7.97
N THR A 295 -14.93 -8.29 -7.30
CA THR A 295 -14.35 -9.16 -6.28
C THR A 295 -14.22 -10.60 -6.78
N LEU A 296 -13.20 -11.32 -6.32
CA LEU A 296 -12.96 -12.72 -6.69
C LEU A 296 -14.05 -13.64 -6.13
N ASN A 297 -14.55 -13.35 -4.92
CA ASN A 297 -15.59 -14.13 -4.24
C ASN A 297 -15.33 -15.65 -4.26
N LEU A 298 -14.08 -16.04 -3.98
CA LEU A 298 -13.69 -17.45 -3.97
C LEU A 298 -14.53 -18.23 -2.94
N THR A 299 -15.04 -19.39 -3.34
CA THR A 299 -15.71 -20.32 -2.44
C THR A 299 -14.70 -21.10 -1.61
N HIS A 300 -15.16 -21.78 -0.55
CA HIS A 300 -14.29 -22.63 0.26
C HIS A 300 -13.58 -23.70 -0.58
N ALA A 301 -14.31 -24.39 -1.47
CA ALA A 301 -13.73 -25.40 -2.37
C ALA A 301 -12.70 -24.81 -3.35
N GLN A 302 -12.90 -23.57 -3.84
CA GLN A 302 -11.91 -22.89 -4.67
C GLN A 302 -10.65 -22.55 -3.87
N LEU A 303 -10.78 -22.08 -2.63
CA LEU A 303 -9.64 -21.83 -1.76
C LEU A 303 -8.88 -23.13 -1.44
N GLU A 304 -9.59 -24.21 -1.10
CA GLU A 304 -8.98 -25.54 -0.89
C GLU A 304 -8.17 -25.96 -2.11
N ASN A 305 -8.73 -25.84 -3.31
CA ASN A 305 -8.02 -26.15 -4.55
C ASN A 305 -6.75 -25.30 -4.74
N LEU A 306 -6.82 -23.98 -4.49
CA LEU A 306 -5.64 -23.11 -4.57
C LEU A 306 -4.55 -23.54 -3.57
N HIS A 307 -4.94 -23.88 -2.33
CA HIS A 307 -4.02 -24.40 -1.32
C HIS A 307 -3.41 -25.76 -1.71
N THR A 308 -4.19 -26.66 -2.32
CA THR A 308 -3.68 -27.94 -2.86
C THR A 308 -2.68 -27.71 -3.98
N VAL A 309 -2.96 -26.79 -4.91
CA VAL A 309 -2.04 -26.43 -5.99
C VAL A 309 -0.74 -25.85 -5.43
N MET A 310 -0.81 -24.92 -4.47
CA MET A 310 0.37 -24.39 -3.80
C MET A 310 1.20 -25.48 -3.11
N GLY A 311 0.56 -26.43 -2.44
CA GLY A 311 1.24 -27.56 -1.80
C GLY A 311 1.95 -28.48 -2.80
N ARG A 312 1.30 -28.77 -3.94
CA ARG A 312 1.92 -29.53 -5.05
C ARG A 312 3.14 -28.80 -5.62
N ASP A 313 3.02 -27.49 -5.79
CA ASP A 313 4.04 -26.65 -6.41
C ASP A 313 5.04 -26.04 -5.40
N ASP A 314 5.07 -26.51 -4.15
CA ASP A 314 5.89 -25.96 -3.06
C ASP A 314 7.38 -25.85 -3.43
N SER A 315 7.92 -26.88 -4.09
CA SER A 315 9.31 -26.90 -4.56
C SER A 315 9.66 -25.74 -5.51
N LYS A 316 8.69 -25.26 -6.31
CA LYS A 316 8.88 -24.11 -7.20
C LYS A 316 8.99 -22.81 -6.41
N TYR A 317 8.19 -22.65 -5.36
CA TYR A 317 8.28 -21.49 -4.45
C TYR A 317 9.58 -21.52 -3.65
N VAL A 318 10.01 -22.69 -3.17
CA VAL A 318 11.31 -22.85 -2.49
C VAL A 318 12.47 -22.49 -3.41
N ALA A 319 12.39 -22.81 -4.71
CA ALA A 319 13.41 -22.44 -5.68
C ALA A 319 13.60 -20.92 -5.81
N MET A 320 12.54 -20.13 -5.57
CA MET A 320 12.63 -18.67 -5.61
C MET A 320 13.59 -18.09 -4.55
N ARG A 321 13.91 -18.81 -3.48
CA ARG A 321 14.84 -18.36 -2.42
C ARG A 321 16.25 -18.04 -2.92
N LYS A 322 16.61 -18.49 -4.13
CA LYS A 322 17.91 -18.22 -4.79
C LYS A 322 17.92 -16.93 -5.60
N ILE A 323 16.79 -16.24 -5.70
CA ILE A 323 16.60 -15.08 -6.56
C ILE A 323 16.51 -13.83 -5.68
N SER A 324 17.18 -12.74 -6.06
CA SER A 324 17.25 -11.51 -5.28
C SER A 324 16.89 -10.28 -6.10
N TYR A 325 16.16 -9.34 -5.47
CA TYR A 325 15.95 -7.98 -6.01
C TYR A 325 17.17 -7.06 -5.83
N THR A 326 18.08 -7.41 -4.93
CA THR A 326 19.24 -6.58 -4.54
C THR A 326 20.57 -7.24 -4.85
N TYR A 327 20.56 -8.21 -5.78
CA TYR A 327 21.70 -9.07 -6.16
C TYR A 327 22.22 -10.01 -5.07
N PHE A 328 21.92 -9.75 -3.78
CA PHE A 328 22.35 -10.56 -2.65
C PHE A 328 21.16 -11.23 -1.96
N THR A 329 21.31 -12.50 -1.59
CA THR A 329 20.34 -13.22 -0.74
C THR A 329 20.84 -13.32 0.69
N GLU A 330 19.95 -13.12 1.66
CA GLU A 330 20.15 -13.47 3.06
C GLU A 330 19.75 -14.93 3.25
N LEU A 331 20.64 -15.74 3.84
CA LEU A 331 20.37 -17.14 4.18
C LEU A 331 20.71 -17.34 5.66
N ASP A 332 19.76 -17.03 6.53
CA ASP A 332 19.89 -17.26 7.97
C ASP A 332 19.36 -18.66 8.29
N LEU A 333 20.25 -19.66 8.23
CA LEU A 333 19.93 -21.08 8.51
C LEU A 333 18.77 -21.63 7.65
N GLY A 334 18.55 -21.07 6.45
CA GLY A 334 17.48 -21.45 5.53
C GLY A 334 16.14 -20.74 5.78
N GLU A 335 16.02 -19.94 6.84
CA GLU A 335 14.84 -19.15 7.16
C GLU A 335 14.90 -17.74 6.56
N ARG A 336 13.74 -17.08 6.47
CA ARG A 336 13.67 -15.65 6.14
C ARG A 336 13.95 -14.86 7.41
N TYR A 337 14.82 -13.86 7.32
CA TYR A 337 15.01 -12.89 8.38
C TYR A 337 13.88 -11.84 8.34
N VAL A 338 13.25 -11.58 9.48
CA VAL A 338 12.13 -10.63 9.63
C VAL A 338 12.32 -9.76 10.86
N SER A 339 11.58 -8.65 10.95
CA SER A 339 11.58 -7.76 12.11
C SER A 339 10.30 -7.94 12.92
N LEU A 340 10.40 -8.40 14.17
CA LEU A 340 9.32 -8.36 15.14
C LEU A 340 9.48 -7.09 16.00
N GLY A 341 8.67 -6.08 15.73
CA GLY A 341 8.92 -4.72 16.18
C GLY A 341 10.26 -4.23 15.62
N SER A 342 11.17 -3.79 16.50
CA SER A 342 12.54 -3.41 16.14
C SER A 342 13.56 -4.56 16.26
N LYS A 343 13.13 -5.77 16.62
CA LYS A 343 14.01 -6.92 16.84
C LYS A 343 14.01 -7.85 15.62
N GLY A 344 15.20 -8.10 15.08
CA GLY A 344 15.39 -9.15 14.08
C GLY A 344 15.18 -10.55 14.64
N VAL A 345 14.41 -11.38 13.94
CA VAL A 345 14.11 -12.76 14.30
C VAL A 345 13.94 -13.62 13.04
N ASN A 346 13.97 -14.94 13.22
CA ASN A 346 13.61 -15.87 12.16
C ASN A 346 12.10 -15.84 11.89
N PHE A 347 11.71 -16.10 10.65
CA PHE A 347 10.32 -16.17 10.23
C PHE A 347 9.47 -17.09 11.12
N SER A 348 9.95 -18.30 11.45
CA SER A 348 9.21 -19.25 12.30
C SER A 348 9.13 -18.86 13.78
N ALA A 349 9.92 -17.88 14.22
CA ALA A 349 9.85 -17.37 15.59
C ALA A 349 8.63 -16.46 15.81
N VAL A 350 7.98 -15.99 14.74
CA VAL A 350 6.78 -15.14 14.82
C VAL A 350 5.54 -16.02 15.05
N LYS A 351 5.28 -16.30 16.32
CA LYS A 351 4.12 -17.05 16.81
C LYS A 351 3.79 -16.63 18.25
N GLY A 352 2.65 -17.05 18.77
CA GLY A 352 2.20 -16.78 20.13
C GLY A 352 0.77 -16.28 20.19
N THR A 353 0.23 -16.19 21.41
CA THR A 353 -1.18 -15.87 21.69
C THR A 353 -1.58 -14.44 21.35
N ILE A 354 -0.61 -13.57 21.06
CA ILE A 354 -0.85 -12.23 20.52
C ILE A 354 -1.39 -12.26 19.09
N PHE A 355 -1.23 -13.39 18.39
CA PHE A 355 -1.72 -13.61 17.05
C PHE A 355 -2.92 -14.54 17.06
N ALA A 356 -3.83 -14.31 16.11
CA ALA A 356 -4.91 -15.22 15.79
C ALA A 356 -4.81 -15.61 14.30
N PRO A 357 -4.38 -16.84 13.95
CA PRO A 357 -4.08 -17.95 14.85
C PRO A 357 -2.77 -17.79 15.61
N ALA A 358 -2.65 -18.46 16.77
CA ALA A 358 -1.45 -18.39 17.62
C ALA A 358 -0.21 -19.03 16.96
N THR A 359 -0.40 -19.82 15.91
CA THR A 359 0.68 -20.35 15.06
C THR A 359 1.37 -19.26 14.24
N GLY A 360 0.76 -18.09 14.06
CA GLY A 360 1.37 -16.95 13.36
C GLY A 360 1.96 -17.33 12.00
N LEU A 361 3.24 -17.04 11.78
CA LEU A 361 3.94 -17.32 10.52
C LEU A 361 4.34 -18.78 10.34
N THR A 362 4.11 -19.66 11.31
CA THR A 362 4.22 -21.11 11.14
C THR A 362 2.89 -21.79 10.82
N THR A 363 1.82 -21.01 10.57
CA THR A 363 0.52 -21.57 10.18
C THR A 363 0.66 -22.39 8.90
N GLY A 364 0.11 -23.61 8.93
CA GLY A 364 0.15 -24.52 7.79
C GLY A 364 -0.56 -23.96 6.56
N LEU A 365 -0.08 -24.36 5.38
CA LEU A 365 -0.65 -23.94 4.11
C LEU A 365 -1.79 -24.84 3.64
N LYS A 366 -2.17 -25.86 4.41
CA LYS A 366 -3.33 -26.69 4.10
C LYS A 366 -4.58 -25.92 4.50
N MET A 367 -5.56 -25.86 3.60
CA MET A 367 -6.87 -25.33 3.93
C MET A 367 -7.60 -26.36 4.81
N GLU A 368 -7.93 -25.95 6.02
CA GLU A 368 -8.72 -26.71 6.98
C GLU A 368 -10.01 -25.94 7.28
N LYS A 369 -10.94 -26.58 7.98
CA LYS A 369 -12.24 -26.00 8.33
C LYS A 369 -12.08 -24.63 8.99
N ASP A 370 -11.13 -24.52 9.92
CA ASP A 370 -10.90 -23.34 10.75
C ASP A 370 -9.83 -22.39 10.18
N SER A 371 -9.19 -22.71 9.05
CA SER A 371 -8.19 -21.84 8.42
C SER A 371 -8.79 -20.48 8.09
N TYR A 372 -8.14 -19.39 8.51
CA TYR A 372 -8.60 -18.02 8.28
C TYR A 372 -9.95 -17.67 8.90
N LEU A 373 -10.50 -18.48 9.83
CA LEU A 373 -11.82 -18.24 10.43
C LEU A 373 -11.99 -16.80 10.98
N HIS A 374 -10.91 -16.21 11.48
CA HIS A 374 -10.91 -14.85 12.03
C HIS A 374 -11.05 -13.74 10.99
N ILE A 375 -10.74 -14.04 9.72
CA ILE A 375 -10.75 -13.06 8.63
C ILE A 375 -11.65 -13.44 7.45
N ARG A 376 -12.34 -14.58 7.52
CA ARG A 376 -13.41 -14.96 6.58
C ARG A 376 -14.64 -14.07 6.72
#